data_AF-A0A4V3SVW8-F1
#
_entry.id   AF-A0A4V3SVW8-F1
#
_cell.length_a   1.000
_cell.length_b   1.000
_cell.length_c   1.000
_cell.angle_alpha   90.00
_cell.angle_beta   90.00
_cell.angle_gamma   90.00
#
_symmetry.space_group_name_H-M   'P 1'
#
loop_
_entity.id
_entity.type
_entity.pdbx_description
1 polymer ?
#
loop_
_entity_poly.entity_id
_entity_poly.type
_entity_poly.pdbx_seq_one_letter_code
_entity_poly.pdbx_strand_id
1 'polypeptide(L)' 'MRWLPRRHASDIPLPGNDFWLLDDRLVQFHHFTGTGDWASDGRERTTDPAAVALCHAAFETVWERGIPHEKYTVQVH' A
#
# COMPACT_ATOMS: atom_id res chain seq x y z
N MET A 1 -9.51 7.91 5.24
CA MET A 1 -8.12 8.07 4.74
C MET A 1 -7.21 8.36 5.94
N ARG A 2 -6.02 7.76 5.99
CA ARG A 2 -5.00 7.97 7.05
C ARG A 2 -3.63 8.19 6.41
N TRP A 3 -2.72 8.84 7.12
CA TRP A 3 -1.41 9.24 6.63
C TRP A 3 -0.32 8.72 7.56
N LEU A 4 0.65 7.97 7.04
CA LEU A 4 1.81 7.53 7.80
C LEU A 4 3.05 8.30 7.34
N PRO A 5 3.68 9.11 8.21
CA PRO A 5 4.96 9.74 7.89
C PRO A 5 6.00 8.70 7.46
N ARG A 6 6.70 8.94 6.35
CA ARG A 6 7.61 7.96 5.72
C ARG A 6 8.67 7.39 6.67
N ARG A 7 9.16 8.20 7.60
CA ARG A 7 10.10 7.80 8.66
C ARG A 7 9.57 6.72 9.62
N HIS A 8 8.25 6.53 9.71
CA HIS A 8 7.60 5.52 10.55
C HIS A 8 7.16 4.28 9.77
N ALA A 9 7.48 4.21 8.47
CA ALA A 9 7.15 3.08 7.61
C ALA A 9 8.34 2.14 7.36
N SER A 10 9.55 2.51 7.80
CA SER A 10 10.80 1.84 7.41
C SER A 10 10.95 0.42 7.95
N ASP A 11 10.22 0.07 9.01
CA ASP A 11 10.17 -1.25 9.64
C ASP A 11 8.93 -2.07 9.24
N ILE A 12 8.12 -1.57 8.30
CA ILE A 12 6.92 -2.26 7.82
C ILE A 12 7.26 -3.04 6.55
N PRO A 13 6.96 -4.35 6.48
CA PRO A 13 7.11 -5.13 5.26
C PRO A 13 6.00 -4.76 4.25
N LEU A 14 6.23 -3.70 3.48
CA LEU A 14 5.35 -3.28 2.39
C LEU A 14 5.64 -4.09 1.12
N PRO A 15 4.62 -4.43 0.30
CA PRO A 15 4.88 -4.87 -1.06
C PRO A 15 5.60 -3.76 -1.85
N GLY A 16 6.48 -4.16 -2.76
CA GLY A 16 7.27 -3.20 -3.56
C GLY A 16 6.44 -2.37 -4.55
N ASN A 17 5.23 -2.83 -4.86
CA ASN A 17 4.29 -2.16 -5.75
C ASN A 17 3.06 -1.70 -4.96
N ASP A 18 2.43 -0.63 -5.46
CA ASP A 18 1.12 -0.21 -4.99
C ASP A 18 0.10 -1.32 -5.23
N PHE A 19 -0.88 -1.43 -4.33
CA PHE A 19 -1.88 -2.48 -4.42
C PHE A 19 -3.24 -2.04 -3.88
N TRP A 20 -4.28 -2.73 -4.34
CA TRP A 20 -5.56 -2.81 -3.65
C TRP A 20 -5.75 -4.22 -3.11
N LEU A 21 -6.23 -4.32 -1.86
CA LEU A 21 -6.75 -5.55 -1.28
C LEU A 21 -8.28 -5.48 -1.30
N LEU A 22 -8.92 -6.47 -1.90
CA LEU A 22 -10.37 -6.56 -2.07
C LEU A 22 -10.89 -7.78 -1.31
N ASP A 23 -11.89 -7.55 -0.45
CA ASP A 23 -12.54 -8.55 0.40
C ASP A 23 -11.57 -9.48 1.14
N ASP A 24 -10.38 -8.98 1.52
CA ASP A 24 -9.30 -9.72 2.18
C ASP A 24 -8.86 -11.02 1.47
N ARG A 25 -9.10 -11.12 0.15
CA ARG A 25 -8.89 -12.37 -0.61
C ARG A 25 -8.27 -12.19 -1.99
N LEU A 26 -8.34 -10.98 -2.54
CA LEU A 26 -7.83 -10.65 -3.87
C LEU A 26 -6.95 -9.42 -3.78
N VAL A 27 -5.71 -9.55 -4.23
CA VAL A 27 -4.81 -8.41 -4.39
C VAL A 27 -4.77 -8.02 -5.86
N GLN A 28 -4.90 -6.72 -6.14
CA GLN A 28 -4.58 -6.14 -7.42
C GLN A 28 -3.34 -5.24 -7.28
N PHE A 29 -2.19 -5.69 -7.79
CA PHE A 29 -0.98 -4.87 -7.88
C PHE A 29 -1.08 -3.90 -9.06
N HIS A 30 -0.57 -2.69 -8.87
CA HIS A 30 -0.48 -1.66 -9.89
C HIS A 30 0.98 -1.46 -10.29
N HIS A 31 1.28 -1.72 -11.57
CA HIS A 31 2.61 -1.54 -12.14
C HIS A 31 2.63 -0.25 -12.95
N PHE A 32 3.53 0.65 -12.55
CA PHE A 32 3.79 1.91 -13.24
C PHE A 32 5.15 1.86 -13.92
N THR A 33 5.25 2.52 -15.06
CA THR A 33 6.52 2.76 -15.75
C THR A 33 7.40 3.73 -14.93
N GLY A 34 8.69 3.83 -15.29
CA GLY A 34 9.61 4.78 -14.64
C GLY A 34 9.23 6.26 -14.82
N THR A 35 8.33 6.60 -15.75
CA THR A 35 7.78 7.95 -15.94
C THR A 35 6.50 8.19 -15.15
N GLY A 36 5.98 7.18 -14.45
CA GLY A 36 4.75 7.25 -13.65
C GLY A 36 3.47 6.91 -14.42
N ASP A 37 3.57 6.59 -15.72
CA ASP A 37 2.43 6.11 -16.51
C ASP A 37 2.07 4.66 -16.16
N TRP A 38 0.82 4.25 -16.39
CA TRP A 38 0.46 2.84 -16.29
C TRP A 38 1.27 2.00 -17.28
N ALA A 39 1.84 0.89 -16.82
CA ALA A 39 2.40 -0.10 -17.74
C ALA A 39 1.27 -0.73 -18.59
N SER A 40 1.61 -1.27 -19.77
CA SER A 40 0.65 -1.93 -20.67
C SER A 40 -0.09 -3.10 -20.02
N ASP A 41 0.58 -3.78 -19.09
CA ASP A 41 0.10 -4.85 -18.20
C ASP A 41 0.01 -4.37 -16.75
N GLY A 42 -0.28 -3.07 -16.57
CA GLY A 42 -0.17 -2.36 -15.30
C GLY A 42 -1.09 -2.85 -14.18
N ARG A 43 -1.94 -3.85 -14.41
CA ARG A 43 -2.84 -4.42 -13.40
C ARG A 43 -2.67 -5.93 -13.36
N GLU A 44 -2.06 -6.40 -12.28
CA GLU A 44 -1.92 -7.80 -11.98
C GLU A 44 -2.87 -8.18 -10.85
N ARG A 45 -3.55 -9.33 -10.95
CA ARG A 45 -4.46 -9.83 -9.93
C ARG A 45 -4.01 -11.18 -9.43
N THR A 46 -4.00 -11.37 -8.10
CA THR A 46 -3.64 -12.63 -7.48
C THR A 46 -4.50 -12.94 -6.26
N THR A 47 -4.80 -14.23 -6.09
CA THR A 47 -5.41 -14.80 -4.88
C THR A 47 -4.42 -15.74 -4.17
N ASP A 48 -3.12 -15.64 -4.47
CA ASP A 48 -2.09 -16.39 -3.76
C ASP A 48 -2.17 -16.06 -2.25
N PRO A 49 -2.38 -17.05 -1.37
CA PRO A 49 -2.50 -16.82 0.07
C PRO A 49 -1.32 -16.06 0.68
N ALA A 50 -0.10 -16.29 0.19
CA ALA A 50 1.09 -15.62 0.71
C ALA A 50 1.10 -14.12 0.35
N ALA A 51 0.73 -13.78 -0.89
CA ALA A 51 0.63 -12.40 -1.35
C ALA A 51 -0.50 -11.65 -0.63
N VAL A 52 -1.66 -12.29 -0.47
CA VAL A 52 -2.81 -11.76 0.27
C VAL A 52 -2.42 -11.49 1.73
N ALA A 53 -1.78 -12.45 2.40
CA ALA A 53 -1.38 -12.31 3.80
C ALA A 53 -0.37 -11.17 4.01
N LEU A 54 0.63 -11.03 3.11
CA LEU A 54 1.57 -9.92 3.15
C LEU A 54 0.85 -8.57 3.02
N CYS A 55 -0.02 -8.43 2.02
CA CYS A 55 -0.74 -7.19 1.74
C CYS A 55 -1.70 -6.82 2.88
N HIS A 56 -2.39 -7.80 3.45
CA HIS A 56 -3.27 -7.60 4.61
C HIS A 56 -2.48 -7.13 5.84
N ALA A 57 -1.39 -7.82 6.20
CA ALA A 57 -0.56 -7.43 7.34
C ALA A 57 0.05 -6.03 7.16
N ALA A 58 0.51 -5.71 5.95
CA ALA A 58 1.02 -4.39 5.60
C ALA A 58 -0.06 -3.31 5.77
N PHE A 59 -1.27 -3.55 5.25
CA PHE A 59 -2.39 -2.61 5.36
C PHE A 59 -2.77 -2.34 6.81
N GLU A 60 -2.99 -3.38 7.62
CA GLU A 60 -3.35 -3.23 9.03
C GLU A 60 -2.29 -2.44 9.80
N THR A 61 -1.01 -2.78 9.62
CA THR A 61 0.11 -2.08 10.29
C THR A 61 0.14 -0.58 9.91
N VAL A 62 -0.04 -0.26 8.63
CA VAL A 62 -0.10 1.13 8.16
C VAL A 62 -1.34 1.84 8.69
N TRP A 63 -2.47 1.15 8.73
CA TRP A 63 -3.73 1.70 9.21
C TRP A 63 -3.68 2.06 10.69
N GLU A 64 -3.20 1.15 11.53
CA GLU A 64 -3.01 1.34 12.96
C GLU A 64 -2.07 2.52 13.27
N ARG A 65 -0.92 2.58 12.58
CA ARG A 65 0.09 3.64 12.79
C ARG A 65 -0.27 4.97 12.13
N GLY A 66 -1.16 4.95 11.13
CA GLY A 66 -1.52 6.13 10.35
C GLY A 66 -2.23 7.18 11.19
N ILE A 67 -2.06 8.45 10.85
CA ILE A 67 -2.76 9.57 11.46
C ILE A 67 -4.06 9.81 10.66
N PRO A 68 -5.23 9.92 11.29
CA PRO A 68 -6.47 10.28 10.60
C PRO A 68 -6.29 11.54 9.75
N HIS A 69 -6.84 11.56 8.53
CA HIS A 69 -6.63 12.65 7.57
C HIS A 69 -6.96 14.03 8.16
N GLU A 70 -8.03 14.14 8.91
CA GLU A 70 -8.49 15.37 9.56
C GLU A 70 -7.54 15.89 10.65
N LYS A 71 -6.63 15.04 11.14
CA LYS A 71 -5.62 15.38 12.16
C LYS A 71 -4.22 15.45 11.57
N TYR A 72 -4.06 15.17 10.28
CA TYR A 72 -2.76 15.14 9.65
C TYR A 72 -2.36 16.52 9.15
N THR A 73 -1.29 17.06 9.74
CA THR A 73 -0.66 18.30 9.27
C THR A 73 0.56 17.95 8.44
N VAL A 74 0.63 18.48 7.21
CA VAL A 74 1.82 18.34 6.37
C VAL A 74 2.99 19.05 7.07
N GLN A 75 4.00 18.30 7.45
CA GLN A 75 5.23 18.86 8.00
C GLN A 75 6.06 19.39 6.83
N VAL A 76 6.20 20.71 6.75
CA VAL A 76 7.14 21.35 5.83
C VAL A 76 8.53 21.24 6.45
N HIS A 77 9.44 20.57 5.76
CA HIS A 77 10.87 20.63 6.04
C HIS A 77 11.51 21.73 5.19
#